data_AF-V7PSH9-F1
#
_entry.id   AF-V7PSH9-F1
#
_cell.length_a   1.000
_cell.length_b   1.000
_cell.length_c   1.000
_cell.angle_alpha   90.00
_cell.angle_beta   90.00
_cell.angle_gamma   90.00
#
_symmetry.space_group_name_H-M   'P 1'
#
loop_
_entity.id
_entity.type
_entity.pdbx_description
1 polymer ?
#
loop_
_entity_poly.entity_id
_entity_poly.type
_entity_poly.pdbx_seq_one_letter_code
_entity_poly.pdbx_strand_id
1 'polypeptide(L)'
;MVQFFKKKNYRTANFLVKWTEYPKYSTINFVNTKKSCSYDSTSNEWQDFATFECRGIEIAEFIPSGDFIIEDTQGKIYYNVNLLDLNWCDYNQDHEMCVGVYNLEHEIA
;
A
#
# COMPACT_ATOMS: atom_id res chain seq x y z
N MET A 1 -4.92 -32.24 37.61
CA MET A 1 -4.22 -30.95 37.41
C MET A 1 -4.65 -30.41 36.06
N VAL A 2 -5.55 -29.43 36.03
CA VAL A 2 -6.05 -28.83 34.78
C VAL A 2 -5.14 -27.67 34.43
N GLN A 3 -4.30 -27.84 33.40
CA GLN A 3 -3.53 -26.73 32.85
C GLN A 3 -4.43 -25.91 31.93
N PHE A 4 -4.80 -24.72 32.39
CA PHE A 4 -5.40 -23.70 31.54
C PHE A 4 -4.33 -23.17 30.58
N PHE A 5 -4.36 -23.57 29.32
CA PHE A 5 -3.68 -22.81 28.27
C PHE A 5 -4.39 -21.45 28.16
N LYS A 6 -3.71 -20.38 28.58
CA LYS A 6 -4.15 -19.01 28.29
C LYS A 6 -4.42 -18.92 26.79
N LYS A 7 -5.67 -18.66 26.43
CA LYS A 7 -6.12 -18.30 25.09
C LYS A 7 -5.21 -17.18 24.58
N LYS A 8 -4.26 -17.52 23.68
CA LYS A 8 -3.42 -16.53 23.00
C LYS A 8 -4.37 -15.57 22.30
N ASN A 9 -4.31 -14.28 22.60
CA ASN A 9 -5.06 -13.27 21.87
C ASN A 9 -4.79 -13.44 20.37
N TYR A 10 -5.81 -13.75 19.57
CA TYR A 10 -5.69 -13.91 18.12
C TYR A 10 -5.50 -12.53 17.48
N ARG A 11 -4.31 -11.94 17.63
CA ARG A 11 -3.88 -10.87 16.74
C ARG A 11 -3.64 -11.51 15.38
N THR A 12 -4.43 -11.12 14.39
CA THR A 12 -4.25 -11.51 13.01
C THR A 12 -3.06 -10.77 12.40
N ALA A 13 -2.50 -11.32 11.32
CA ALA A 13 -1.45 -10.70 10.53
C ALA A 13 -1.89 -10.63 9.06
N ASN A 14 -1.60 -9.52 8.36
CA ASN A 14 -1.81 -9.46 6.89
C ASN A 14 -0.81 -10.37 6.16
N PHE A 15 0.43 -10.44 6.65
CA PHE A 15 1.46 -11.35 6.17
C PHE A 15 2.18 -12.01 7.35
N LEU A 16 2.49 -13.30 7.23
CA LEU A 16 3.19 -14.07 8.24
C LEU A 16 4.16 -15.04 7.58
N VAL A 17 5.40 -15.05 8.06
CA VAL A 17 6.46 -15.93 7.57
C VAL A 17 7.19 -16.60 8.72
N LYS A 18 7.59 -17.85 8.50
CA LYS A 18 8.50 -18.59 9.38
C LYS A 18 9.82 -18.79 8.62
N TRP A 19 10.84 -18.03 8.99
CA TRP A 19 12.12 -17.99 8.27
C TRP A 19 12.93 -19.28 8.35
N THR A 20 12.83 -19.98 9.48
CA THR A 20 13.64 -21.17 9.79
C THR A 20 12.79 -22.21 10.53
N GLU A 21 13.37 -23.36 10.89
CA GLU A 21 12.66 -24.36 11.68
C GLU A 21 12.38 -23.91 13.13
N TYR A 22 13.14 -22.94 13.65
CA TYR A 22 12.93 -22.38 14.99
C TYR A 22 11.50 -21.83 15.15
N PRO A 23 10.80 -22.04 16.29
CA PRO A 23 9.38 -21.71 16.43
C PRO A 23 9.12 -20.20 16.67
N LYS A 24 9.65 -19.36 15.78
CA LYS A 24 9.46 -17.91 15.75
C LYS A 24 8.87 -17.50 14.40
N TYR A 25 7.88 -16.62 14.46
CA TYR A 25 7.20 -16.06 13.29
C TYR A 25 7.50 -14.58 13.17
N SER A 26 7.60 -14.12 11.94
CA SER A 26 7.66 -12.70 11.59
C SER A 26 6.38 -12.29 10.89
N THR A 27 5.98 -11.04 11.07
CA THR A 27 4.68 -10.55 10.61
C THR A 27 4.77 -9.15 10.03
N ILE A 28 3.92 -8.87 9.04
CA ILE A 28 3.61 -7.52 8.56
C ILE A 28 2.11 -7.31 8.73
N ASN A 29 1.73 -6.16 9.28
CA ASN A 29 0.36 -5.69 9.36
C ASN A 29 0.24 -4.30 8.74
N PHE A 30 -0.73 -4.11 7.87
CA PHE A 30 -1.11 -2.78 7.39
C PHE A 30 -1.76 -2.00 8.54
N VAL A 31 -1.30 -0.78 8.76
CA VAL A 31 -1.83 0.13 9.76
C VAL A 31 -2.72 1.15 9.06
N ASN A 32 -4.03 1.03 9.27
CA ASN A 32 -4.98 1.97 8.69
C ASN A 32 -4.90 3.33 9.41
N THR A 33 -4.35 4.33 8.73
CA THR A 33 -4.33 5.73 9.17
C THR A 33 -5.33 6.55 8.35
N LYS A 34 -5.71 7.75 8.82
CA LYS A 34 -6.73 8.59 8.17
C LYS A 34 -6.42 8.96 6.71
N LYS A 35 -5.15 9.00 6.33
CA LYS A 35 -4.67 9.37 4.99
C LYS A 35 -4.02 8.20 4.24
N SER A 36 -4.16 6.97 4.76
CA SER A 36 -3.56 5.82 4.08
C SER A 36 -4.16 5.62 2.69
N CYS A 37 -3.31 5.20 1.76
CA CYS A 37 -3.65 4.84 0.38
C CYS A 37 -4.27 5.97 -0.44
N SER A 38 -3.92 7.23 -0.16
CA SER A 38 -4.36 8.40 -0.92
C SER A 38 -3.19 9.36 -1.12
N TYR A 39 -3.07 9.91 -2.33
CA TYR A 39 -2.08 10.92 -2.69
C TYR A 39 -2.79 12.09 -3.35
N ASP A 40 -2.54 13.31 -2.88
CA ASP A 40 -3.03 14.54 -3.49
C ASP A 40 -1.91 15.20 -4.29
N SER A 41 -2.09 15.29 -5.61
CA SER A 41 -1.09 15.84 -6.53
C SER A 41 -0.98 17.37 -6.50
N THR A 42 -1.78 18.08 -5.69
CA THR A 42 -1.76 19.55 -5.64
C THR A 42 -0.41 20.11 -5.19
N SER A 43 0.33 19.40 -4.33
CA SER A 43 1.61 19.87 -3.81
C SER A 43 2.83 19.36 -4.58
N ASN A 44 2.73 18.23 -5.30
CA ASN A 44 3.88 17.50 -5.86
C ASN A 44 5.00 17.23 -4.83
N GLU A 45 4.63 17.06 -3.55
CA GLU A 45 5.55 16.76 -2.45
C GLU A 45 5.50 15.27 -2.08
N TRP A 46 6.52 14.81 -1.37
CA TRP A 46 6.53 13.50 -0.72
C TRP A 46 5.40 13.41 0.32
N GLN A 47 4.64 12.33 0.29
CA GLN A 47 3.54 12.08 1.22
C GLN A 47 3.55 10.62 1.70
N ASP A 48 3.30 10.43 2.99
CA ASP A 48 3.12 9.10 3.58
C ASP A 48 1.92 8.40 2.93
N PHE A 49 2.19 7.34 2.17
CA PHE A 49 1.13 6.60 1.47
C PHE A 49 0.59 5.42 2.28
N ALA A 50 1.46 4.63 2.91
CA ALA A 50 1.06 3.46 3.67
C ALA A 50 2.00 3.23 4.86
N THR A 51 1.46 2.70 5.95
CA THR A 51 2.23 2.36 7.16
C THR A 51 2.08 0.88 7.47
N PHE A 52 3.20 0.23 7.83
CA PHE A 52 3.23 -1.19 8.16
C PHE A 52 3.84 -1.43 9.55
N GLU A 53 3.17 -2.23 10.37
CA GLU A 53 3.75 -2.79 11.60
C GLU A 53 4.54 -4.06 11.25
N CYS A 54 5.86 -3.96 11.26
CA CYS A 54 6.77 -5.06 10.94
C CYS A 54 7.39 -5.66 12.20
N ARG A 55 7.37 -6.99 12.35
CA ARG A 55 8.01 -7.71 13.46
C ARG A 55 8.90 -8.82 12.92
N GLY A 56 10.21 -8.68 13.06
CA GLY A 56 11.19 -9.69 12.61
C GLY A 56 11.29 -9.83 11.08
N ILE A 57 10.88 -8.79 10.36
CA ILE A 57 10.92 -8.64 8.90
C ILE A 57 11.10 -7.14 8.61
N GLU A 58 11.75 -6.83 7.50
CA GLU A 58 11.95 -5.48 6.98
C GLU A 58 11.50 -5.49 5.52
N ILE A 59 10.89 -4.39 5.06
CA ILE A 59 10.45 -4.25 3.67
C ILE A 59 11.63 -3.65 2.90
N ALA A 60 12.15 -4.37 1.92
CA ALA A 60 13.33 -3.93 1.17
C ALA A 60 12.98 -3.10 -0.07
N GLU A 61 11.85 -3.38 -0.70
CA GLU A 61 11.44 -2.76 -1.96
C GLU A 61 9.91 -2.72 -2.04
N PHE A 62 9.39 -1.65 -2.64
CA PHE A 62 7.98 -1.53 -2.98
C PHE A 62 7.83 -1.65 -4.49
N ILE A 63 6.94 -2.53 -4.93
CA ILE A 63 6.56 -2.63 -6.33
C ILE A 63 5.13 -2.08 -6.40
N PRO A 64 4.87 -1.01 -7.18
CA PRO A 64 3.53 -0.44 -7.36
C PRO A 64 2.66 -1.34 -8.24
N SER A 65 2.45 -2.57 -7.78
CA SER A 65 1.54 -3.56 -8.36
C SER A 65 0.20 -3.45 -7.66
N GLY A 66 -0.87 -3.21 -8.42
CA GLY A 66 -2.23 -3.19 -7.88
C GLY A 66 -3.18 -2.44 -8.80
N ASP A 67 -4.46 -2.49 -8.43
CA ASP A 67 -5.53 -1.78 -9.12
C ASP A 67 -5.69 -0.37 -8.52
N PHE A 68 -4.76 0.53 -8.84
CA PHE A 68 -4.87 1.91 -8.38
C PHE A 68 -6.13 2.54 -8.95
N ILE A 69 -6.66 3.52 -8.20
CA ILE A 69 -7.82 4.31 -8.58
C ILE A 69 -7.36 5.75 -8.66
N ILE A 70 -7.66 6.41 -9.78
CA ILE A 70 -7.38 7.83 -9.99
C ILE A 70 -8.72 8.55 -10.18
N GLU A 71 -8.87 9.68 -9.52
CA GLU A 71 -9.92 10.66 -9.81
C GLU A 71 -9.25 11.88 -10.46
N ASP A 72 -9.69 12.26 -11.65
CA ASP A 72 -9.16 13.47 -12.29
C ASP A 72 -9.79 14.75 -11.72
N THR A 73 -9.27 15.91 -12.13
CA THR A 73 -9.74 17.21 -11.64
C THR A 73 -11.19 17.54 -12.00
N GLN A 74 -11.83 16.76 -12.88
CA GLN A 74 -13.24 16.89 -13.26
C GLN A 74 -14.13 15.85 -12.55
N GLY A 75 -13.55 15.00 -11.68
CA GLY A 75 -14.27 13.99 -10.90
C GLY A 75 -14.48 12.66 -11.63
N LYS A 76 -13.87 12.45 -12.81
CA LYS A 76 -13.94 11.16 -13.50
C LYS A 76 -12.99 10.17 -12.85
N ILE A 77 -13.49 8.95 -12.60
CA ILE A 77 -12.76 7.88 -11.93
C ILE A 77 -12.22 6.87 -12.95
N TYR A 78 -10.94 6.53 -12.81
CA TYR A 78 -10.21 5.53 -13.58
C TYR A 78 -9.85 4.37 -12.66
N TYR A 79 -10.28 3.16 -13.03
CA TYR A 79 -10.02 1.93 -12.28
C TYR A 79 -8.93 1.10 -12.95
N ASN A 80 -8.33 0.17 -12.19
CA ASN A 80 -7.30 -0.74 -12.67
C ASN A 80 -6.10 0.00 -13.27
N VAL A 81 -5.74 1.14 -12.67
CA VAL A 81 -4.60 1.93 -13.11
C VAL A 81 -3.32 1.18 -12.76
N ASN A 82 -2.54 0.83 -13.78
CA ASN A 82 -1.28 0.13 -13.63
C ASN A 82 -0.12 1.13 -13.56
N LEU A 83 0.63 1.12 -12.45
CA LEU A 83 1.80 1.97 -12.21
C LEU A 83 3.12 1.18 -12.16
N LEU A 84 3.15 -0.07 -12.64
CA LEU A 84 4.36 -0.89 -12.70
C LEU A 84 5.51 -0.22 -13.46
N ASP A 85 5.19 0.49 -14.55
CA ASP A 85 6.16 1.23 -15.37
C ASP A 85 6.44 2.64 -14.81
N LEU A 86 5.99 2.94 -13.59
CA LEU A 86 6.08 4.23 -12.89
C LEU A 86 5.39 5.40 -13.62
N ASN A 87 4.65 5.10 -14.69
CA ASN A 87 3.99 6.06 -15.55
C ASN A 87 2.65 5.49 -16.00
N TRP A 88 1.66 6.37 -16.13
CA TRP A 88 0.36 6.05 -16.69
C TRP A 88 -0.28 7.31 -17.28
N CYS A 89 -1.04 7.16 -18.36
CA CYS A 89 -1.84 8.24 -18.91
C CYS A 89 -3.14 7.73 -19.53
N ASP A 90 -4.13 8.62 -19.56
CA ASP A 90 -5.42 8.43 -20.20
C ASP A 90 -5.99 9.80 -20.63
N TYR A 91 -7.19 9.80 -21.17
CA TYR A 91 -7.85 10.98 -21.71
C TYR A 91 -9.30 11.08 -21.23
N ASN A 92 -9.63 12.23 -20.65
CA ASN A 92 -11.01 12.57 -20.34
C ASN A 92 -11.67 13.17 -21.59
N GLN A 93 -12.44 12.34 -22.29
CA GLN A 93 -13.17 12.75 -23.50
C GLN A 93 -14.23 13.83 -23.26
N ASP A 94 -14.89 13.83 -22.10
CA ASP A 94 -15.97 14.77 -21.80
C ASP A 94 -15.46 16.21 -21.64
N HIS A 95 -14.18 16.35 -21.26
CA HIS A 95 -13.53 17.63 -21.00
C HIS A 95 -12.31 17.89 -21.89
N GLU A 96 -12.10 17.04 -22.90
CA GLU A 96 -11.01 17.12 -23.86
C GLU A 96 -9.60 17.28 -23.23
N MET A 97 -9.34 16.61 -22.10
CA MET A 97 -8.10 16.79 -21.33
C MET A 97 -7.30 15.50 -21.11
N CYS A 98 -5.98 15.62 -21.15
CA CYS A 98 -5.06 14.53 -20.78
C CYS A 98 -5.00 14.38 -19.25
N VAL A 99 -4.93 13.15 -18.78
CA VAL A 99 -4.74 12.77 -17.38
C VAL A 99 -3.52 11.86 -17.30
N GLY A 100 -2.68 12.01 -16.28
CA GLY A 100 -1.55 11.09 -16.14
C GLY A 100 -0.79 11.23 -14.83
N VAL A 101 -0.08 10.17 -14.50
CA VAL A 101 0.89 10.06 -13.41
C VAL A 101 2.22 9.76 -14.08
N TYR A 102 3.25 10.53 -13.75
CA TYR A 102 4.56 10.43 -14.39
C TYR A 102 5.65 10.39 -13.34
N ASN A 103 6.69 9.60 -13.61
CA ASN A 103 7.85 9.46 -12.75
C ASN A 103 7.48 9.19 -11.28
N LEU A 104 6.64 8.18 -11.03
CA LEU A 104 6.30 7.78 -9.67
C LEU A 104 7.59 7.40 -8.91
N GLU A 105 7.91 8.17 -7.88
CA GLU A 105 8.98 7.89 -6.93
C GLU A 105 8.40 7.34 -5.62
N HIS A 106 9.14 6.45 -4.97
CA HIS A 106 8.75 5.87 -3.68
C HIS A 106 9.99 5.58 -2.84
N GLU A 107 9.85 5.65 -1.52
CA GLU A 107 10.86 5.22 -0.56
C GLU A 107 10.19 4.47 0.60
N ILE A 108 10.96 3.60 1.26
CA ILE A 108 10.56 2.92 2.49
C ILE A 108 11.39 3.55 3.61
N ALA A 109 10.71 4.22 4.54
CA ALA A 109 11.31 4.98 5.64
C ALA A 109 11.17 4.28 7.00
#